data_AF-A0A221M9C9-F1
#
_entry.id   AF-A0A221M9C9-F1
#
_cell.length_a   1.000
_cell.length_b   1.000
_cell.length_c   1.000
_cell.angle_alpha   90.00
_cell.angle_beta   90.00
_cell.angle_gamma   90.00
#
_symmetry.space_group_name_H-M   'P 1'
#
loop_
_entity.id
_entity.type
_entity.pdbx_description
1 polymer ?
#
loop_
_entity_poly.entity_id
_entity_poly.type
_entity_poly.pdbx_seq_one_letter_code
_entity_poly.pdbx_strand_id
1 'polypeptide(L)'
;MINKILWTGGWDSTYRLLDLVLNKKKVVQPYYVFDTERKSTGMEIKTMENIKALIYKMDPTSKNRVLDTVTIDLANIPKNEKITSNFKKILTHSFIGSQHDWLARYVDSLGINDLELGVHLDDNLQRIIEKEVVKVEEIDDSFYKVKSNPSDDNLKIFSYYNFPLLDMTKLDMERKSKESGFGHIMEVTWFCHWPFNDKPCGMCNPCKYTRQEGLGRRVSNVTLLMLLNRKINSKYSGLKKRLNFLR
;
A
#
# COMPACT_ATOMS: atom_id res chain seq x y z
N MET A 1 -13.50 -11.86 -14.76
CA MET A 1 -13.05 -10.47 -14.53
C MET A 1 -11.73 -10.53 -13.77
N ILE A 2 -10.77 -9.65 -14.08
CA ILE A 2 -9.46 -9.62 -13.42
C ILE A 2 -9.44 -8.43 -12.46
N ASN A 3 -9.19 -8.67 -11.18
CA ASN A 3 -9.04 -7.62 -10.18
C ASN A 3 -7.63 -7.02 -10.29
N LYS A 4 -7.54 -5.72 -10.54
CA LYS A 4 -6.27 -4.99 -10.59
C LYS A 4 -6.00 -4.43 -9.21
N ILE A 5 -4.87 -4.78 -8.58
CA ILE A 5 -4.57 -4.33 -7.20
C ILE A 5 -3.19 -3.68 -7.14
N LEU A 6 -3.08 -2.56 -6.42
CA LEU A 6 -1.78 -2.06 -6.00
C LEU A 6 -1.26 -2.90 -4.83
N TRP A 7 -0.15 -3.62 -5.03
CA TRP A 7 0.39 -4.54 -4.05
C TRP A 7 1.88 -4.31 -3.80
N THR A 8 2.23 -4.13 -2.53
CA THR A 8 3.59 -3.81 -2.06
C THR A 8 4.13 -4.83 -1.05
N GLY A 9 3.41 -5.93 -0.82
CA GLY A 9 3.70 -6.87 0.28
C GLY A 9 3.37 -6.32 1.68
N GLY A 10 2.69 -5.17 1.75
CA GLY A 10 2.17 -4.57 2.98
C GLY A 10 0.93 -5.30 3.51
N TRP A 11 0.51 -4.96 4.74
CA TRP A 11 -0.62 -5.61 5.41
C TRP A 11 -1.92 -5.50 4.59
N ASP A 12 -2.31 -4.27 4.25
CA ASP A 12 -3.65 -3.99 3.69
C ASP A 12 -3.81 -4.59 2.29
N SER A 13 -2.84 -4.32 1.39
CA SER A 13 -2.85 -4.86 0.04
C SER A 13 -2.66 -6.39 0.00
N THR A 14 -1.92 -6.97 0.95
CA THR A 14 -1.80 -8.44 1.05
C THR A 14 -3.08 -9.09 1.54
N TYR A 15 -3.75 -8.51 2.55
CA TYR A 15 -5.05 -9.01 2.99
C TYR A 15 -6.03 -9.08 1.83
N ARG A 16 -6.15 -7.98 1.06
CA ARG A 16 -7.06 -7.93 -0.08
C ARG A 16 -6.70 -8.95 -1.17
N LEU A 17 -5.41 -9.09 -1.48
CA LEU A 17 -4.95 -10.12 -2.43
C LEU A 17 -5.32 -11.53 -1.95
N LEU A 18 -5.10 -11.85 -0.68
CA LEU A 18 -5.42 -13.16 -0.10
C LEU A 18 -6.93 -13.43 -0.10
N ASP A 19 -7.74 -12.45 0.29
CA ASP A 19 -9.20 -12.57 0.26
C ASP A 19 -9.72 -12.85 -1.16
N LEU A 20 -9.23 -12.10 -2.15
CA LEU A 20 -9.58 -12.32 -3.56
C LEU A 20 -9.19 -13.72 -4.05
N VAL A 21 -7.96 -14.15 -3.76
CA VAL A 21 -7.37 -15.36 -4.36
C VAL A 21 -7.81 -16.64 -3.65
N LEU A 22 -7.87 -16.60 -2.31
CA LEU A 22 -8.10 -17.78 -1.46
C LEU A 22 -9.57 -17.96 -1.10
N ASN A 23 -10.28 -16.89 -0.74
CA ASN A 23 -11.70 -16.96 -0.38
C ASN A 23 -12.59 -16.86 -1.62
N LYS A 24 -12.40 -15.82 -2.44
CA LYS A 24 -13.29 -15.51 -3.58
C LYS A 24 -12.89 -16.19 -4.89
N LYS A 25 -11.74 -16.87 -4.91
CA LYS A 25 -11.18 -17.57 -6.08
C LYS A 25 -11.11 -16.69 -7.35
N LYS A 26 -10.89 -15.38 -7.19
CA LYS A 26 -10.76 -14.42 -8.30
C LYS A 26 -9.33 -14.38 -8.84
N VAL A 27 -9.20 -14.01 -10.13
CA VAL A 27 -7.90 -13.75 -10.76
C VAL A 27 -7.49 -12.30 -10.47
N VAL A 28 -6.25 -12.12 -10.07
CA VAL A 28 -5.67 -10.86 -9.62
C VAL A 28 -4.47 -10.51 -10.48
N GLN A 29 -4.42 -9.26 -10.94
CA GLN A 29 -3.27 -8.62 -11.56
C GLN A 29 -2.62 -7.65 -10.56
N PRO A 30 -1.49 -8.01 -9.94
CA PRO A 30 -0.78 -7.10 -9.04
C PRO A 30 -0.03 -6.02 -9.83
N TYR A 31 -0.05 -4.80 -9.30
CA TYR A 31 0.74 -3.66 -9.75
C TYR A 31 1.65 -3.21 -8.62
N TYR A 32 2.93 -2.99 -8.92
CA TYR A 32 3.92 -2.50 -7.98
C TYR A 32 4.68 -1.33 -8.58
N VAL A 33 4.82 -0.24 -7.82
CA VAL A 33 5.66 0.89 -8.24
C VAL A 33 7.04 0.76 -7.63
N PHE A 34 8.02 0.61 -8.51
CA PHE A 34 9.42 0.53 -8.20
C PHE A 34 10.01 1.94 -8.06
N ASP A 35 10.54 2.21 -6.88
CA ASP A 35 11.24 3.45 -6.54
C ASP A 35 12.68 3.08 -6.12
N THR A 36 13.67 3.48 -6.92
CA THR A 36 15.09 3.20 -6.68
C THR A 36 15.63 3.90 -5.45
N GLU A 37 14.98 4.97 -4.97
CA GLU A 37 15.39 5.71 -3.79
C GLU A 37 14.85 5.09 -2.48
N ARG A 38 13.83 4.23 -2.59
CA ARG A 38 13.26 3.53 -1.43
C ARG A 38 14.20 2.43 -0.94
N LYS A 39 14.66 2.60 0.30
CA LYS A 39 15.49 1.60 0.98
C LYS A 39 14.76 0.28 1.25
N SER A 40 13.43 0.29 1.28
CA SER A 40 12.61 -0.91 1.52
C SER A 40 12.35 -1.73 0.27
N THR A 41 12.65 -1.24 -0.94
CA THR A 41 12.29 -1.89 -2.21
C THR A 41 12.75 -3.35 -2.30
N GLY A 42 14.01 -3.63 -1.96
CA GLY A 42 14.52 -5.01 -1.96
C GLY A 42 13.78 -5.94 -0.97
N MET A 43 13.37 -5.40 0.18
CA MET A 43 12.60 -6.16 1.17
C MET A 43 11.14 -6.35 0.74
N GLU A 44 10.52 -5.33 0.12
CA GLU A 44 9.16 -5.41 -0.43
C GLU A 44 9.08 -6.51 -1.50
N ILE A 45 10.03 -6.54 -2.45
CA ILE A 45 10.10 -7.57 -3.50
C ILE A 45 10.28 -8.95 -2.88
N LYS A 46 11.26 -9.13 -1.98
CA LYS A 46 11.48 -10.40 -1.27
C LYS A 46 10.23 -10.86 -0.52
N THR A 47 9.51 -9.93 0.08
CA THR A 47 8.26 -10.20 0.83
C THR A 47 7.15 -10.65 -0.12
N MET A 48 6.95 -9.97 -1.23
CA MET A 48 5.94 -10.35 -2.23
C MET A 48 6.21 -11.76 -2.79
N GLU A 49 7.44 -12.09 -3.12
CA GLU A 49 7.80 -13.42 -3.61
C GLU A 49 7.60 -14.51 -2.54
N ASN A 50 7.94 -14.23 -1.28
CA ASN A 50 7.66 -15.15 -0.18
C ASN A 50 6.14 -15.36 0.02
N ILE A 51 5.34 -14.30 -0.05
CA ILE A 51 3.88 -14.39 0.05
C ILE A 51 3.31 -15.22 -1.11
N LYS A 52 3.75 -15.02 -2.36
CA LYS A 52 3.32 -15.86 -3.50
C LYS A 52 3.62 -17.34 -3.24
N ALA A 53 4.83 -17.66 -2.76
CA ALA A 53 5.21 -19.03 -2.46
C ALA A 53 4.30 -19.66 -1.38
N LEU A 54 3.95 -18.91 -0.33
CA LEU A 54 3.01 -19.37 0.70
C LEU A 54 1.59 -19.56 0.16
N ILE A 55 1.12 -18.65 -0.69
CA ILE A 55 -0.18 -18.77 -1.38
C ILE A 55 -0.23 -20.05 -2.21
N TYR A 56 0.80 -20.32 -3.01
CA TYR A 56 0.88 -21.51 -3.86
C TYR A 56 1.00 -22.81 -3.05
N LYS A 57 1.64 -22.76 -1.88
CA LYS A 57 1.70 -23.88 -0.96
C LYS A 57 0.33 -24.18 -0.34
N MET A 58 -0.44 -23.14 0.00
CA MET A 58 -1.76 -23.27 0.61
C MET A 58 -2.83 -23.70 -0.40
N ASP A 59 -2.79 -23.18 -1.62
CA ASP A 59 -3.69 -23.55 -2.71
C ASP A 59 -2.90 -23.63 -4.02
N PRO A 60 -2.45 -24.81 -4.47
CA PRO A 60 -1.67 -24.96 -5.70
C PRO A 60 -2.36 -24.41 -6.97
N THR A 61 -3.70 -24.37 -7.00
CA THR A 61 -4.46 -23.83 -8.14
C THR A 61 -4.38 -22.31 -8.24
N SER A 62 -3.96 -21.63 -7.17
CA SER A 62 -3.81 -20.17 -7.13
C SER A 62 -2.70 -19.64 -8.05
N LYS A 63 -1.81 -20.49 -8.55
CA LYS A 63 -0.83 -20.12 -9.59
C LYS A 63 -1.48 -19.50 -10.83
N ASN A 64 -2.68 -19.94 -11.17
CA ASN A 64 -3.45 -19.40 -12.30
C ASN A 64 -4.29 -18.17 -11.93
N ARG A 65 -4.29 -17.78 -10.64
CA ARG A 65 -5.08 -16.65 -10.12
C ARG A 65 -4.23 -15.47 -9.67
N VAL A 66 -2.94 -15.65 -9.40
CA VAL A 66 -2.02 -14.55 -9.14
C VAL A 66 -1.14 -14.39 -10.37
N LEU A 67 -1.46 -13.40 -11.20
CA LEU A 67 -0.68 -13.09 -12.40
C LEU A 67 0.68 -12.47 -12.04
N ASP A 68 1.58 -12.43 -13.01
CA ASP A 68 2.88 -11.77 -12.85
C ASP A 68 2.71 -10.30 -12.48
N THR A 69 3.50 -9.83 -11.52
CA THR A 69 3.42 -8.46 -11.01
C THR A 69 3.83 -7.46 -12.10
N VAL A 70 2.92 -6.57 -12.50
CA VAL A 70 3.26 -5.44 -13.37
C VAL A 70 4.09 -4.46 -12.56
N THR A 71 5.35 -4.28 -12.95
CA THR A 71 6.28 -3.37 -12.29
C THR A 71 6.33 -2.05 -13.05
N ILE A 72 6.14 -0.97 -12.31
CA ILE A 72 6.06 0.40 -12.83
C ILE A 72 7.28 1.15 -12.33
N ASP A 73 8.13 1.63 -13.23
CA ASP A 73 9.21 2.52 -12.84
C ASP A 73 8.64 3.92 -12.57
N LEU A 74 8.80 4.41 -11.33
CA LEU A 74 8.36 5.73 -10.92
C LEU A 74 8.90 6.84 -11.84
N ALA A 75 10.11 6.69 -12.37
CA ALA A 75 10.73 7.66 -13.27
C ALA A 75 10.02 7.76 -14.62
N ASN A 76 9.32 6.69 -15.04
CA ASN A 76 8.62 6.61 -16.32
C ASN A 76 7.15 7.06 -16.23
N ILE A 77 6.65 7.39 -15.05
CA ILE A 77 5.26 7.87 -14.89
C ILE A 77 5.14 9.27 -15.51
N PRO A 78 4.26 9.47 -16.52
CA PRO A 78 4.14 10.74 -17.22
C PRO A 78 3.67 11.86 -16.29
N LYS A 79 4.07 13.09 -16.61
CA LYS A 79 3.59 14.28 -15.90
C LYS A 79 2.13 14.55 -16.28
N ASN A 80 1.34 15.01 -15.32
CA ASN A 80 -0.01 15.53 -15.55
C ASN A 80 -0.24 16.67 -14.56
N GLU A 81 -0.16 17.90 -15.06
CA GLU A 81 -0.20 19.11 -14.24
C GLU A 81 -1.53 19.30 -13.53
N LYS A 82 -2.64 18.84 -14.13
CA LYS A 82 -3.97 18.92 -13.53
C LYS A 82 -4.05 18.04 -12.29
N ILE A 83 -3.64 16.77 -12.40
CA ILE A 83 -3.62 15.83 -11.27
C ILE A 83 -2.68 16.34 -10.17
N THR A 84 -1.46 16.75 -10.54
CA THR A 84 -0.48 17.25 -9.56
C THR A 84 -0.96 18.53 -8.87
N SER A 85 -1.66 19.42 -9.58
CA SER A 85 -2.21 20.64 -8.99
C SER A 85 -3.36 20.35 -8.03
N ASN A 86 -4.26 19.42 -8.39
CA ASN A 86 -5.34 18.97 -7.50
C ASN A 86 -4.77 18.31 -6.24
N PHE A 87 -3.76 17.45 -6.40
CA PHE A 87 -3.06 16.84 -5.26
C PHE A 87 -2.43 17.89 -4.33
N LYS A 88 -1.75 18.92 -4.89
CA LYS A 88 -1.18 20.02 -4.10
C LYS A 88 -2.24 20.80 -3.32
N LYS A 89 -3.45 20.99 -3.87
CA LYS A 89 -4.57 21.62 -3.16
C LYS A 89 -5.10 20.75 -2.02
N ILE A 90 -5.13 19.43 -2.17
CA ILE A 90 -5.46 18.52 -1.05
C ILE A 90 -4.44 18.69 0.09
N LEU A 91 -3.15 18.83 -0.26
CA LEU A 91 -2.08 19.01 0.71
C LEU A 91 -2.14 20.31 1.53
N THR A 92 -2.89 21.34 1.09
CA THR A 92 -3.04 22.58 1.88
C THR A 92 -3.93 22.40 3.11
N HIS A 93 -4.74 21.34 3.14
CA HIS A 93 -5.69 21.07 4.23
C HIS A 93 -5.53 19.69 4.85
N SER A 94 -4.76 18.78 4.24
CA SER A 94 -4.64 17.39 4.69
C SER A 94 -3.28 16.79 4.36
N PHE A 95 -2.73 15.97 5.27
CA PHE A 95 -1.46 15.30 5.03
C PHE A 95 -1.66 13.88 4.49
N ILE A 96 -1.30 13.67 3.22
CA ILE A 96 -1.26 12.37 2.56
C ILE A 96 0.07 12.16 1.82
N GLY A 97 0.45 10.89 1.63
CA GLY A 97 1.69 10.55 0.94
C GLY A 97 1.70 11.00 -0.52
N SER A 98 2.88 11.37 -1.03
CA SER A 98 3.09 11.76 -2.44
C SER A 98 2.72 10.67 -3.45
N GLN A 99 2.54 9.43 -2.99
CA GLN A 99 2.11 8.32 -3.83
C GLN A 99 0.80 8.56 -4.55
N HIS A 100 -0.11 9.32 -3.95
CA HIS A 100 -1.42 9.57 -4.54
C HIS A 100 -1.34 10.48 -5.77
N ASP A 101 -0.32 11.35 -5.88
CA ASP A 101 -0.06 12.09 -7.12
C ASP A 101 0.38 11.14 -8.24
N TRP A 102 1.53 10.48 -8.06
CA TRP A 102 2.11 9.72 -9.16
C TRP A 102 1.30 8.47 -9.52
N LEU A 103 0.61 7.84 -8.57
CA LEU A 103 -0.33 6.75 -8.90
C LEU A 103 -1.47 7.24 -9.76
N ALA A 104 -2.07 8.40 -9.43
CA ALA A 104 -3.19 8.95 -10.19
C ALA A 104 -2.76 9.29 -11.62
N ARG A 105 -1.56 9.87 -11.78
CA ARG A 105 -0.98 10.13 -13.11
C ARG A 105 -0.76 8.87 -13.92
N TYR A 106 -0.29 7.80 -13.27
CA TYR A 106 -0.05 6.52 -13.93
C TYR A 106 -1.35 5.90 -14.43
N VAL A 107 -2.36 5.75 -13.57
CA VAL A 107 -3.63 5.10 -13.95
C VAL A 107 -4.39 5.92 -15.00
N ASP A 108 -4.36 7.25 -14.91
CA ASP A 108 -4.89 8.17 -15.93
C ASP A 108 -4.23 7.93 -17.29
N SER A 109 -2.90 7.84 -17.34
CA SER A 109 -2.16 7.63 -18.59
C SER A 109 -2.45 6.30 -19.28
N LEU A 110 -2.98 5.31 -18.54
CA LEU A 110 -3.34 4.00 -19.07
C LEU A 110 -4.87 3.81 -19.23
N GLY A 111 -5.67 4.81 -18.86
CA GLY A 111 -7.13 4.68 -18.85
C GLY A 111 -7.66 3.63 -17.88
N ILE A 112 -6.91 3.34 -16.80
CA ILE A 112 -7.33 2.39 -15.76
C ILE A 112 -8.22 3.15 -14.76
N ASN A 113 -9.44 2.65 -14.53
CA ASN A 113 -10.45 3.30 -13.69
C ASN A 113 -11.00 2.39 -12.57
N ASP A 114 -10.33 1.28 -12.32
CA ASP A 114 -10.77 0.21 -11.42
C ASP A 114 -9.61 -0.39 -10.61
N LEU A 115 -8.51 0.36 -10.41
CA LEU A 115 -7.38 -0.12 -9.62
C LEU A 115 -7.75 -0.16 -8.13
N GLU A 116 -7.60 -1.30 -7.49
CA GLU A 116 -7.86 -1.41 -6.05
C GLU A 116 -6.70 -0.83 -5.23
N LEU A 117 -7.05 0.07 -4.31
CA LEU A 117 -6.12 0.68 -3.36
C LEU A 117 -6.50 0.29 -1.92
N GLY A 118 -5.55 -0.28 -1.19
CA GLY A 118 -5.74 -0.75 0.19
C GLY A 118 -5.75 0.39 1.22
N VAL A 119 -6.78 1.22 1.19
CA VAL A 119 -7.06 2.26 2.21
C VAL A 119 -8.01 1.68 3.24
N HIS A 120 -7.65 1.72 4.52
CA HIS A 120 -8.41 1.14 5.64
C HIS A 120 -9.01 2.22 6.56
N LEU A 121 -9.87 1.81 7.50
CA LEU A 121 -10.67 2.71 8.35
C LEU A 121 -9.85 3.74 9.15
N ASP A 122 -8.60 3.42 9.49
CA ASP A 122 -7.73 4.30 10.29
C ASP A 122 -6.73 5.12 9.45
N ASP A 123 -6.77 4.99 8.11
CA ASP A 123 -5.86 5.70 7.22
C ASP A 123 -6.22 7.19 7.10
N ASN A 124 -5.21 8.04 6.91
CA ASN A 124 -5.43 9.47 6.67
C ASN A 124 -6.28 9.73 5.43
N LEU A 125 -6.08 8.94 4.37
CA LEU A 125 -6.87 9.08 3.14
C LEU A 125 -8.34 8.69 3.37
N GLN A 126 -8.61 7.68 4.20
CA GLN A 126 -9.99 7.31 4.54
C GLN A 126 -10.74 8.52 5.11
N ARG A 127 -10.13 9.23 6.07
CA ARG A 127 -10.75 10.40 6.72
C ARG A 127 -11.04 11.54 5.76
N ILE A 128 -10.28 11.64 4.67
CA ILE A 128 -10.46 12.67 3.64
C ILE A 128 -11.63 12.31 2.73
N ILE A 129 -11.81 11.04 2.39
CA ILE A 129 -12.77 10.62 1.37
C ILE A 129 -14.05 10.00 1.93
N GLU A 130 -14.16 9.72 3.24
CA GLU A 130 -15.26 8.95 3.83
C GLU A 130 -16.66 9.51 3.50
N LYS A 131 -16.79 10.85 3.40
CA LYS A 131 -18.05 11.52 3.05
C LYS A 131 -18.25 11.71 1.55
N GLU A 132 -17.22 11.40 0.77
CA GLU A 132 -17.12 11.66 -0.67
C GLU A 132 -17.15 10.37 -1.49
N VAL A 133 -17.41 9.23 -0.84
CA VAL A 133 -17.54 7.92 -1.48
C VAL A 133 -18.96 7.39 -1.43
N VAL A 134 -19.24 6.42 -2.31
CA VAL A 134 -20.42 5.56 -2.29
C VAL A 134 -19.98 4.11 -2.25
N LYS A 135 -20.73 3.28 -1.53
CA LYS A 135 -20.53 1.83 -1.53
C LYS A 135 -21.14 1.23 -2.79
N VAL A 136 -20.39 0.34 -3.43
CA VAL A 136 -20.82 -0.46 -4.57
C VAL A 136 -20.85 -1.91 -4.13
N GLU A 137 -21.99 -2.55 -4.29
CA GLU A 137 -22.21 -3.97 -3.99
C GLU A 137 -22.10 -4.79 -5.28
N GLU A 138 -21.33 -5.86 -5.25
CA GLU A 138 -21.26 -6.89 -6.28
C GLU A 138 -21.66 -8.26 -5.69
N ILE A 139 -21.88 -9.26 -6.54
CA ILE A 139 -22.42 -10.57 -6.13
C ILE A 139 -21.60 -11.22 -5.00
N ASP A 140 -20.27 -11.11 -5.04
CA ASP A 140 -19.37 -11.72 -4.06
C ASP A 140 -18.40 -10.70 -3.43
N ASP A 141 -18.65 -9.41 -3.58
CA ASP A 141 -17.70 -8.38 -3.16
C ASP A 141 -18.37 -7.03 -2.93
N SER A 142 -17.65 -6.13 -2.27
CA SER A 142 -18.06 -4.74 -2.17
C SER A 142 -16.84 -3.84 -2.06
N PHE A 143 -16.96 -2.62 -2.56
CA PHE A 143 -15.92 -1.61 -2.44
C PHE A 143 -16.53 -0.21 -2.44
N TYR A 144 -15.73 0.78 -2.08
CA TYR A 144 -16.11 2.18 -2.16
C TYR A 144 -15.51 2.84 -3.40
N LYS A 145 -16.24 3.77 -4.00
CA LYS A 145 -15.79 4.65 -5.10
C LYS A 145 -16.08 6.10 -4.76
N VAL A 146 -15.22 7.01 -5.18
CA VAL A 146 -15.52 8.45 -5.08
C VAL A 146 -16.78 8.78 -5.88
N LYS A 147 -17.64 9.62 -5.32
CA LYS A 147 -18.85 10.13 -5.96
C LYS A 147 -18.51 10.77 -7.31
N SER A 148 -19.44 10.68 -8.27
CA SER A 148 -19.28 11.36 -9.57
C SER A 148 -19.16 12.88 -9.43
N ASN A 149 -19.81 13.44 -8.40
CA ASN A 149 -19.76 14.86 -8.06
C ASN A 149 -19.41 15.03 -6.56
N PRO A 150 -18.13 14.91 -6.17
CA PRO A 150 -17.69 15.15 -4.81
C PRO A 150 -17.81 16.63 -4.45
N SER A 151 -17.89 16.94 -3.15
CA SER A 151 -17.95 18.34 -2.68
C SER A 151 -16.68 19.14 -2.99
N ASP A 152 -15.54 18.45 -3.06
CA ASP A 152 -14.25 18.98 -3.52
C ASP A 152 -13.80 18.28 -4.82
N ASP A 153 -13.78 19.04 -5.91
CA ASP A 153 -13.32 18.58 -7.24
C ASP A 153 -11.87 18.09 -7.25
N ASN A 154 -11.04 18.50 -6.29
CA ASN A 154 -9.66 18.01 -6.20
C ASN A 154 -9.62 16.50 -5.86
N LEU A 155 -10.65 15.99 -5.17
CA LEU A 155 -10.75 14.57 -4.82
C LEU A 155 -11.03 13.66 -6.02
N LYS A 156 -11.34 14.23 -7.20
CA LYS A 156 -11.47 13.46 -8.45
C LYS A 156 -10.18 12.72 -8.83
N ILE A 157 -9.01 13.09 -8.29
CA ILE A 157 -7.78 12.29 -8.48
C ILE A 157 -7.91 10.86 -7.92
N PHE A 158 -8.92 10.59 -7.09
CA PHE A 158 -9.20 9.30 -6.50
C PHE A 158 -10.31 8.52 -7.23
N SER A 159 -10.90 9.06 -8.30
CA SER A 159 -11.97 8.37 -9.05
C SER A 159 -11.50 7.15 -9.84
N TYR A 160 -10.19 7.00 -10.03
CA TYR A 160 -9.58 5.85 -10.70
C TYR A 160 -9.51 4.59 -9.83
N TYR A 161 -9.85 4.71 -8.54
CA TYR A 161 -9.64 3.62 -7.57
C TYR A 161 -10.94 3.04 -7.02
N ASN A 162 -10.84 1.76 -6.67
CA ASN A 162 -11.77 1.07 -5.79
C ASN A 162 -11.13 0.94 -4.40
N PHE A 163 -11.89 1.21 -3.34
CA PHE A 163 -11.44 1.11 -1.95
C PHE A 163 -12.16 -0.04 -1.23
N PRO A 164 -11.69 -1.29 -1.36
CA PRO A 164 -12.38 -2.46 -0.79
C PRO A 164 -12.23 -2.63 0.72
N LEU A 165 -11.35 -1.85 1.36
CA LEU A 165 -11.01 -1.98 2.79
C LEU A 165 -11.43 -0.78 3.63
N LEU A 166 -12.16 0.17 3.05
CA LEU A 166 -12.37 1.51 3.62
C LEU A 166 -13.09 1.50 4.98
N ASP A 167 -13.89 0.47 5.24
CA ASP A 167 -14.66 0.24 6.47
C ASP A 167 -14.03 -0.82 7.40
N MET A 168 -12.81 -1.30 7.08
CA MET A 168 -12.13 -2.34 7.84
C MET A 168 -10.97 -1.78 8.67
N THR A 169 -10.83 -2.20 9.92
CA THR A 169 -9.61 -1.98 10.69
C THR A 169 -8.55 -3.04 10.34
N LYS A 170 -7.29 -2.80 10.72
CA LYS A 170 -6.24 -3.83 10.61
C LYS A 170 -6.52 -5.04 11.50
N LEU A 171 -7.20 -4.85 12.63
CA LEU A 171 -7.61 -5.93 13.51
C LEU A 171 -8.77 -6.74 12.92
N ASP A 172 -9.67 -6.13 12.14
CA ASP A 172 -10.67 -6.86 11.37
C ASP A 172 -10.02 -7.75 10.31
N MET A 173 -9.04 -7.20 9.57
CA MET A 173 -8.25 -7.97 8.61
C MET A 173 -7.53 -9.14 9.31
N GLU A 174 -6.94 -8.90 10.49
CA GLU A 174 -6.32 -9.96 11.30
C GLU A 174 -7.32 -11.07 11.62
N ARG A 175 -8.46 -10.70 12.22
CA ARG A 175 -9.49 -11.65 12.64
C ARG A 175 -10.01 -12.46 11.45
N LYS A 176 -10.43 -11.80 10.36
CA LYS A 176 -10.93 -12.47 9.15
C LYS A 176 -9.88 -13.36 8.48
N SER A 177 -8.60 -12.95 8.49
CA SER A 177 -7.52 -13.79 7.95
C SER A 177 -7.29 -15.07 8.75
N LYS A 178 -7.46 -15.02 10.08
CA LYS A 178 -7.39 -16.20 10.95
C LYS A 178 -8.58 -17.12 10.74
N GLU A 179 -9.78 -16.56 10.68
CA GLU A 179 -11.03 -17.29 10.36
C GLU A 179 -10.93 -18.01 8.99
N SER A 180 -10.27 -17.39 8.02
CA SER A 180 -10.04 -17.93 6.68
C SER A 180 -8.79 -18.84 6.57
N GLY A 181 -8.06 -19.08 7.66
CA GLY A 181 -6.89 -19.97 7.70
C GLY A 181 -5.58 -19.42 7.13
N PHE A 182 -5.56 -18.21 6.55
CA PHE A 182 -4.35 -17.60 5.97
C PHE A 182 -3.66 -16.57 6.88
N GLY A 183 -4.06 -16.45 8.14
CA GLY A 183 -3.47 -15.50 9.10
C GLY A 183 -1.95 -15.66 9.26
N HIS A 184 -1.40 -16.87 9.08
CA HIS A 184 0.05 -17.11 9.10
C HIS A 184 0.79 -16.42 7.94
N ILE A 185 0.15 -16.22 6.78
CA ILE A 185 0.72 -15.49 5.63
C ILE A 185 0.73 -13.98 5.94
N MET A 186 -0.30 -13.48 6.61
CA MET A 186 -0.37 -12.06 7.01
C MET A 186 0.81 -11.64 7.90
N GLU A 187 1.30 -12.54 8.75
CA GLU A 187 2.43 -12.27 9.65
C GLU A 187 3.77 -12.05 8.92
N VAL A 188 3.93 -12.54 7.68
CA VAL A 188 5.16 -12.35 6.89
C VAL A 188 5.18 -11.03 6.10
N THR A 189 4.09 -10.24 6.12
CA THR A 189 4.02 -8.96 5.40
C THR A 189 5.03 -7.93 5.94
N TRP A 190 5.33 -6.91 5.13
CA TRP A 190 6.36 -5.92 5.43
C TRP A 190 5.83 -4.49 5.47
N PHE A 191 6.30 -3.70 6.44
CA PHE A 191 5.88 -2.29 6.61
C PHE A 191 7.05 -1.34 6.87
N CYS A 192 8.22 -1.84 7.27
CA CYS A 192 9.28 -0.99 7.79
C CYS A 192 10.10 -0.33 6.67
N HIS A 193 10.20 0.99 6.68
CA HIS A 193 11.02 1.74 5.71
C HIS A 193 12.53 1.56 5.88
N TRP A 194 12.99 1.16 7.07
CA TRP A 194 14.42 1.14 7.44
C TRP A 194 14.80 -0.17 8.14
N PRO A 195 14.69 -1.34 7.49
CA PRO A 195 15.05 -2.62 8.10
C PRO A 195 16.42 -2.58 8.78
N PHE A 196 16.55 -3.31 9.89
CA PHE A 196 17.83 -3.60 10.53
C PHE A 196 17.94 -5.10 10.78
N ASN A 197 18.93 -5.76 10.17
CA ASN A 197 19.11 -7.20 10.20
C ASN A 197 17.81 -7.97 9.90
N ASP A 198 17.17 -7.64 8.77
CA ASP A 198 15.89 -8.21 8.32
C ASP A 198 14.71 -8.06 9.29
N LYS A 199 14.84 -7.21 10.32
CA LYS A 199 13.78 -6.92 11.29
C LYS A 199 13.26 -5.49 11.17
N PRO A 200 11.98 -5.23 11.49
CA PRO A 200 11.46 -3.88 11.58
C PRO A 200 12.25 -3.02 12.56
N CYS A 201 12.51 -1.75 12.22
CA CYS A 201 13.36 -0.89 13.06
C CYS A 201 12.73 -0.41 14.36
N GLY A 202 11.42 -0.55 14.53
CA GLY A 202 10.69 -0.07 15.70
C GLY A 202 10.53 1.44 15.82
N MET A 203 11.14 2.23 14.93
CA MET A 203 11.22 3.70 15.10
C MET A 203 10.70 4.53 13.91
N CYS A 204 10.52 3.94 12.72
CA CYS A 204 9.98 4.66 11.57
C CYS A 204 8.45 4.84 11.69
N ASN A 205 7.87 5.78 10.94
CA ASN A 205 6.43 6.05 11.02
C ASN A 205 5.58 4.79 10.81
N PRO A 206 5.83 3.93 9.80
CA PRO A 206 5.11 2.66 9.67
C PRO A 206 5.21 1.75 10.91
N CYS A 207 6.38 1.69 11.58
CA CYS A 207 6.51 0.92 12.82
C CYS A 207 5.69 1.51 13.97
N LYS A 208 5.59 2.85 14.05
CA LYS A 208 4.77 3.53 15.06
C LYS A 208 3.28 3.27 14.81
N TYR A 209 2.83 3.45 13.56
CA TYR A 209 1.43 3.19 13.16
C TYR A 209 1.06 1.73 13.42
N THR A 210 1.92 0.77 13.03
CA THR A 210 1.69 -0.66 13.31
C THR A 210 1.49 -0.94 14.81
N ARG A 211 2.17 -0.23 15.72
CA ARG A 211 1.91 -0.34 17.17
C ARG A 211 0.57 0.27 17.57
N GLN A 212 0.25 1.46 17.05
CA GLN A 212 -0.98 2.19 17.35
C GLN A 212 -2.24 1.47 16.85
N GLU A 213 -2.14 0.79 15.71
CA GLU A 213 -3.22 0.03 15.06
C GLU A 213 -3.37 -1.40 15.62
N GLY A 214 -2.78 -1.70 16.78
CA GLY A 214 -2.95 -2.98 17.49
C GLY A 214 -2.07 -4.14 17.02
N LEU A 215 -1.19 -3.93 16.04
CA LEU A 215 -0.27 -4.95 15.51
C LEU A 215 1.14 -4.88 16.12
N GLY A 216 1.27 -4.33 17.33
CA GLY A 216 2.56 -4.03 17.96
C GLY A 216 3.49 -5.23 18.18
N ARG A 217 2.95 -6.46 18.24
CA ARG A 217 3.72 -7.72 18.32
C ARG A 217 4.68 -7.91 17.13
N ARG A 218 4.36 -7.31 15.98
CA ARG A 218 5.16 -7.38 14.75
C ARG A 218 6.34 -6.40 14.74
N VAL A 219 6.45 -5.56 15.76
CA VAL A 219 7.41 -4.47 15.80
C VAL A 219 8.51 -4.78 16.80
N SER A 220 9.76 -4.81 16.33
CA SER A 220 10.94 -5.05 17.18
C SER A 220 11.06 -4.05 18.32
N ASN A 221 11.60 -4.51 19.44
CA ASN A 221 12.10 -3.63 20.50
C ASN A 221 13.31 -2.83 20.00
N VAL A 222 13.36 -1.56 20.35
CA VAL A 222 14.44 -0.66 19.92
C VAL A 222 15.65 -0.88 20.81
N THR A 223 16.79 -1.20 20.19
CA THR A 223 18.07 -1.38 20.90
C THR A 223 18.98 -0.16 20.72
N LEU A 224 19.99 -0.01 21.60
CA LEU A 224 21.00 1.05 21.48
C LEU A 224 21.73 1.00 20.13
N LEU A 225 22.07 -0.19 19.65
CA LEU A 225 22.72 -0.38 18.35
C LEU A 225 21.87 0.14 17.18
N MET A 226 20.56 -0.11 17.22
CA MET A 226 19.62 0.39 16.21
C MET A 226 19.52 1.92 16.23
N LEU A 227 19.53 2.53 17.42
CA LEU A 227 19.54 3.99 17.58
C LEU A 227 20.80 4.62 17.01
N LEU A 228 21.97 4.03 17.30
CA LEU A 228 23.26 4.48 16.77
C LEU A 228 23.29 4.37 15.24
N ASN A 229 22.91 3.21 14.69
CA ASN A 229 22.84 3.00 13.24
C ASN A 229 21.91 4.01 12.55
N ARG A 230 20.76 4.33 13.16
CA ARG A 230 19.85 5.35 12.63
C ARG A 230 20.47 6.74 12.65
N LYS A 231 21.13 7.14 13.75
CA LYS A 231 21.82 8.44 13.84
C LYS A 231 22.89 8.57 12.75
N ILE A 232 23.72 7.56 12.58
CA ILE A 232 24.76 7.51 11.55
C ILE A 232 24.14 7.68 10.17
N ASN A 233 23.16 6.85 9.83
CA ASN A 233 22.48 6.92 8.52
C ASN A 233 21.77 8.25 8.26
N SER A 234 21.20 8.89 9.29
CA SER A 234 20.57 10.21 9.17
C SER A 234 21.58 11.33 8.91
N LYS A 235 22.78 11.25 9.48
CA LYS A 235 23.87 12.20 9.20
C LYS A 235 24.37 12.04 7.77
N TYR A 236 24.61 10.80 7.32
CA TYR A 236 25.04 10.51 5.95
C TYR A 236 24.00 10.89 4.91
N SER A 237 22.70 10.65 5.16
CA SER A 237 21.64 11.06 4.22
C SER A 237 21.51 12.59 4.14
N GLY A 238 21.65 13.29 5.26
CA GLY A 238 21.69 14.76 5.30
C GLY A 238 22.87 15.33 4.51
N LEU A 239 24.06 14.73 4.64
CA LEU A 239 25.25 15.08 3.86
C LEU A 239 25.06 14.81 2.35
N LYS A 240 24.53 13.64 1.98
CA LYS A 240 24.29 13.28 0.57
C LYS A 240 23.26 14.22 -0.08
N LYS A 241 22.19 14.59 0.63
CA LYS A 241 21.22 15.59 0.15
C LYS A 241 21.86 16.97 -0.06
N ARG A 242 22.75 17.41 0.83
CA ARG A 242 23.49 18.68 0.67
C ARG A 242 24.45 18.65 -0.52
N LEU A 243 25.15 17.54 -0.74
CA LEU A 243 26.05 17.37 -1.89
C LEU A 243 25.30 17.32 -3.22
N ASN A 244 24.12 16.68 -3.26
CA ASN A 244 23.27 16.65 -4.45
C ASN A 244 22.56 17.98 -4.74
N PHE A 245 22.41 18.87 -3.75
CA PHE A 245 21.85 20.22 -3.94
C PHE A 245 22.89 21.22 -4.47
N LEU A 246 24.18 20.86 -4.44
CA LEU A 246 25.31 21.65 -4.97
C LEU A 246 25.70 21.24 -6.40
N ARG A 247 24.89 20.41 -7.06
CA ARG A 247 24.98 20.01 -8.47
C ARG A 247 23.70 20.42 -9.18
#